data_AF-A0A1F9P5Q9-F1
#
_entry.id   AF-A0A1F9P5Q9-F1
#
_cell.length_a   1.000
_cell.length_b   1.000
_cell.length_c   1.000
_cell.angle_alpha   90.00
_cell.angle_beta   90.00
_cell.angle_gamma   90.00
#
_symmetry.space_group_name_H-M   'P 1'
#
loop_
_entity.id
_entity.type
_entity.pdbx_description
1 polymer ?
#
loop_
_entity_poly.entity_id
_entity_poly.type
_entity_poly.pdbx_seq_one_letter_code
_entity_poly.pdbx_strand_id
1 'polypeptide(L)'
;MKKDILKLGAVLGLILVGLVLGGCGESRSQFAGTYKSVEPFGGKDYIDLDLQENGKGIWILAGKTVEFTWVVNAGKIFIYTKPGAILVVTPTEGGKILSADMTGDWHPGCPPGSCLTFKRVKDGG
;
A
#
# COMPACT_ATOMS: atom_id res chain seq x y z
N MET A 1 -41.79 28.55 -1.00
CA MET A 1 -41.69 27.90 -2.32
C MET A 1 -40.33 28.13 -3.01
N LYS A 2 -39.88 29.36 -3.34
CA LYS A 2 -38.53 29.54 -3.98
C LYS A 2 -37.32 29.33 -3.05
N LYS A 3 -37.43 29.69 -1.75
CA LYS A 3 -36.34 29.54 -0.77
C LYS A 3 -36.04 28.08 -0.40
N ASP A 4 -37.07 27.25 -0.38
CA ASP A 4 -36.98 25.84 0.01
C ASP A 4 -36.24 25.02 -1.06
N ILE A 5 -36.50 25.32 -2.34
CA ILE A 5 -35.82 24.72 -3.49
C ILE A 5 -34.34 25.13 -3.54
N LEU A 6 -34.03 26.40 -3.23
CA LEU A 6 -32.66 26.90 -3.19
C LEU A 6 -31.83 26.25 -2.06
N LYS A 7 -32.45 26.03 -0.90
CA LYS A 7 -31.81 25.32 0.22
C LYS A 7 -31.60 23.84 -0.09
N LEU A 8 -32.57 23.19 -0.75
CA LEU A 8 -32.44 21.78 -1.15
C LEU A 8 -31.30 21.60 -2.16
N GLY A 9 -31.18 22.50 -3.13
CA GLY A 9 -30.10 22.48 -4.13
C GLY A 9 -28.71 22.68 -3.50
N ALA A 10 -28.59 23.57 -2.51
CA ALA A 10 -27.34 23.78 -1.78
C ALA A 10 -26.93 22.55 -0.96
N VAL A 11 -27.88 21.88 -0.31
CA VAL A 11 -27.63 20.66 0.48
C VAL A 11 -27.21 19.50 -0.43
N LEU A 12 -27.92 19.30 -1.55
CA LEU A 12 -27.56 18.28 -2.55
C LEU A 12 -26.18 18.54 -3.16
N GLY A 13 -25.86 19.80 -3.46
CA GLY A 13 -24.53 20.19 -3.93
C GLY A 13 -23.43 19.88 -2.92
N LEU A 14 -23.66 20.13 -1.63
CA LEU A 14 -22.71 19.84 -0.55
C LEU A 14 -22.49 18.33 -0.35
N ILE A 15 -23.55 17.51 -0.47
CA ILE A 15 -23.46 16.05 -0.39
C ILE A 15 -22.67 15.48 -1.57
N LEU A 16 -22.92 15.98 -2.78
CA LEU A 16 -22.18 15.59 -3.99
C LEU A 16 -20.69 15.95 -3.89
N VAL A 17 -20.35 17.14 -3.38
CA VAL A 17 -18.94 17.54 -3.14
C VAL A 17 -18.28 16.67 -2.08
N GLY A 18 -18.99 16.33 -1.00
CA GLY A 18 -18.48 15.43 0.05
C GLY A 18 -18.18 14.01 -0.45
N LEU A 19 -19.04 13.47 -1.33
CA LEU A 19 -18.85 12.14 -1.93
C LEU A 19 -17.68 12.07 -2.91
N VAL A 20 -17.42 13.14 -3.67
CA VAL A 20 -16.28 13.20 -4.62
C VAL A 20 -14.94 13.27 -3.88
N LEU A 21 -14.90 13.86 -2.69
CA LEU A 21 -13.67 13.99 -1.89
C LEU A 21 -13.35 12.75 -1.05
N GLY A 22 -14.34 11.89 -0.75
CA GLY A 22 -14.16 10.69 0.07
C GLY A 22 -13.75 9.42 -0.69
N GLY A 23 -13.68 9.46 -2.03
CA GLY A 23 -13.49 8.27 -2.87
C GLY A 23 -12.06 7.81 -3.10
N CYS A 24 -11.06 8.58 -2.66
CA CYS A 24 -9.65 8.20 -2.78
C CYS A 24 -9.24 7.48 -1.50
N GLY A 25 -8.92 6.18 -1.59
CA GLY A 25 -8.39 5.40 -0.47
C GLY A 25 -7.21 6.08 0.22
N GLU A 26 -6.79 5.51 1.36
CA GLU A 26 -5.73 6.11 2.19
C GLU A 26 -4.49 6.53 1.39
N SER A 27 -3.87 7.63 1.83
CA SER A 27 -2.73 8.21 1.11
C SER A 27 -1.57 7.22 0.97
N ARG A 28 -1.07 7.09 -0.25
CA ARG A 28 0.13 6.29 -0.56
C ARG A 28 1.43 7.02 -0.21
N SER A 29 1.41 8.35 -0.18
CA SER A 29 2.63 9.17 -0.02
C SER A 29 3.43 8.83 1.24
N GLN A 30 2.75 8.44 2.33
CA GLN A 30 3.41 8.02 3.55
C GLN A 30 4.28 6.77 3.37
N PHE A 31 3.91 5.87 2.46
CA PHE A 31 4.55 4.57 2.28
C PHE A 31 5.32 4.43 0.97
N ALA A 32 5.17 5.37 0.04
CA ALA A 32 5.94 5.39 -1.19
C ALA A 32 7.45 5.53 -0.90
N GLY A 33 8.25 4.84 -1.69
CA GLY A 33 9.70 4.81 -1.55
C GLY A 33 10.32 3.48 -1.91
N THR A 34 11.64 3.45 -1.81
CA THR A 34 12.44 2.25 -2.06
C THR A 34 12.83 1.62 -0.74
N TYR A 35 12.74 0.31 -0.69
CA TYR A 35 12.97 -0.55 0.45
C TYR A 35 13.90 -1.69 0.08
N LYS A 36 14.61 -2.22 1.07
CA LYS A 36 15.44 -3.41 0.91
C LYS A 36 15.14 -4.41 2.00
N SER A 37 15.10 -5.70 1.68
CA SER A 37 14.92 -6.73 2.69
C SER A 37 16.04 -6.67 3.73
N VAL A 38 15.72 -6.98 4.98
CA VAL A 38 16.71 -6.99 6.08
C VAL A 38 17.59 -8.24 6.00
N GLU A 39 17.05 -9.32 5.45
CA GLU A 39 17.74 -10.59 5.25
C GLU A 39 17.60 -11.08 3.80
N PRO A 40 18.52 -11.92 3.31
CA PRO A 40 18.38 -12.59 2.01
C PRO A 40 17.17 -13.51 1.98
N PHE A 41 16.35 -13.40 0.93
CA PHE A 41 15.19 -14.27 0.77
C PHE A 41 15.63 -15.68 0.34
N GLY A 42 15.20 -16.69 1.09
CA GLY A 42 15.57 -18.09 0.86
C GLY A 42 17.09 -18.33 0.93
N GLY A 43 17.84 -17.49 1.65
CA GLY A 43 19.29 -17.58 1.79
C GLY A 43 20.08 -17.23 0.52
N LYS A 44 19.46 -16.59 -0.48
CA LYS A 44 20.08 -16.32 -1.78
C LYS A 44 20.48 -14.86 -1.96
N ASP A 45 19.50 -13.97 -2.05
CA ASP A 45 19.74 -12.56 -2.38
C ASP A 45 18.73 -11.67 -1.67
N TYR A 46 19.06 -10.39 -1.55
CA TYR A 46 18.17 -9.37 -1.01
C TYR A 46 17.08 -9.02 -2.02
N ILE A 47 15.95 -8.57 -1.50
CA ILE A 47 14.85 -8.07 -2.32
C ILE A 47 14.88 -6.55 -2.25
N ASP A 48 14.97 -5.91 -3.42
CA ASP A 48 14.71 -4.49 -3.57
C ASP A 48 13.24 -4.28 -3.92
N LEU A 49 12.54 -3.44 -3.16
CA LEU A 49 11.11 -3.18 -3.30
C LEU A 49 10.91 -1.68 -3.53
N ASP A 50 10.24 -1.30 -4.60
CA ASP A 50 9.90 0.08 -4.92
C ASP A 50 8.37 0.25 -4.94
N LEU A 51 7.87 1.15 -4.10
CA LEU A 51 6.47 1.53 -4.00
C LEU A 51 6.30 2.94 -4.55
N GLN A 52 5.70 3.08 -5.73
CA GLN A 52 5.47 4.39 -6.35
C GLN A 52 4.13 4.99 -5.91
N GLU A 53 4.07 6.30 -5.75
CA GLU A 53 2.86 7.01 -5.29
C GLU A 53 1.64 6.78 -6.20
N ASN A 54 1.86 6.50 -7.48
CA ASN A 54 0.82 6.18 -8.47
C ASN A 54 0.16 4.80 -8.25
N GLY A 55 0.56 4.04 -7.23
CA GLY A 55 0.04 2.70 -6.92
C GLY A 55 0.67 1.57 -7.74
N LYS A 56 1.72 1.84 -8.50
CA LYS A 56 2.58 0.82 -9.11
C LYS A 56 3.73 0.49 -8.17
N GLY A 57 4.28 -0.70 -8.30
CA GLY A 57 5.54 -1.04 -7.66
C GLY A 57 6.27 -2.15 -8.36
N ILE A 58 7.54 -2.29 -8.00
CA ILE A 58 8.40 -3.36 -8.49
C ILE A 58 9.11 -4.04 -7.32
N TRP A 59 9.26 -5.34 -7.45
CA TRP A 59 10.11 -6.18 -6.63
C TRP A 59 11.25 -6.64 -7.53
N ILE A 60 12.48 -6.61 -7.05
CA ILE A 60 13.65 -7.20 -7.73
C ILE A 60 14.30 -8.23 -6.81
N LEU A 61 14.47 -9.46 -7.30
CA LEU A 61 15.20 -10.53 -6.61
C LEU A 61 16.12 -11.23 -7.62
N ALA A 62 17.43 -11.27 -7.34
CA ALA A 62 18.42 -11.93 -8.18
C ALA A 62 18.30 -11.53 -9.67
N GLY A 63 18.11 -10.23 -9.93
CA GLY A 63 17.97 -9.66 -11.28
C GLY A 63 16.61 -9.90 -11.96
N LYS A 64 15.66 -10.58 -11.29
CA LYS A 64 14.30 -10.76 -11.81
C LYS A 64 13.36 -9.71 -11.24
N THR A 65 12.68 -9.00 -12.13
CA THR A 65 11.72 -7.97 -11.77
C THR A 65 10.29 -8.52 -11.81
N VAL A 66 9.53 -8.27 -10.73
CA VAL A 66 8.10 -8.54 -10.64
C VAL A 66 7.38 -7.21 -10.46
N GLU A 67 6.55 -6.87 -11.44
CA GLU A 67 5.68 -5.70 -11.38
C GLU A 67 4.38 -6.04 -10.67
N PHE A 68 3.86 -5.09 -9.88
CA PHE A 68 2.61 -5.23 -9.16
C PHE A 68 1.89 -3.87 -9.01
N THR A 69 0.63 -3.92 -8.59
CA THR A 69 -0.09 -2.74 -8.11
C THR A 69 -0.28 -2.82 -6.60
N TRP A 70 -0.48 -1.68 -5.95
CA TRP A 70 -0.68 -1.64 -4.52
C TRP A 70 -1.60 -0.51 -4.06
N VAL A 71 -2.23 -0.74 -2.91
CA VAL A 71 -3.14 0.21 -2.27
C VAL A 71 -2.89 0.24 -0.77
N VAL A 72 -3.27 1.32 -0.12
CA VAL A 72 -3.33 1.44 1.34
C VAL A 72 -4.78 1.29 1.76
N ASN A 73 -5.02 0.43 2.76
CA ASN A 73 -6.34 0.26 3.35
C ASN A 73 -6.18 -0.16 4.82
N ALA A 74 -6.84 0.57 5.72
CA ALA A 74 -6.80 0.38 7.17
C ALA A 74 -5.36 0.38 7.71
N GLY A 75 -4.52 1.32 7.24
CA GLY A 75 -3.11 1.42 7.62
C GLY A 75 -2.22 0.25 7.16
N LYS A 76 -2.73 -0.66 6.34
CA LYS A 76 -1.98 -1.77 5.74
C LYS A 76 -1.79 -1.54 4.25
N ILE A 77 -0.72 -2.10 3.70
CA ILE A 77 -0.42 -2.08 2.27
C ILE A 77 -0.83 -3.43 1.68
N PHE A 78 -1.62 -3.41 0.63
CA PHE A 78 -2.00 -4.61 -0.12
C PHE A 78 -1.31 -4.57 -1.47
N ILE A 79 -0.48 -5.58 -1.75
CA ILE A 79 0.22 -5.74 -3.02
C ILE A 79 -0.50 -6.80 -3.84
N TYR A 80 -0.86 -6.45 -5.07
CA TYR A 80 -1.51 -7.33 -6.05
C TYR A 80 -0.53 -7.67 -7.15
N THR A 81 -0.06 -8.90 -7.14
CA THR A 81 0.86 -9.40 -8.16
C THR A 81 0.09 -9.88 -9.40
N LYS A 82 0.71 -9.80 -10.58
CA LYS A 82 0.07 -10.27 -11.84
C LYS A 82 -0.42 -11.73 -11.79
N PRO A 83 0.26 -12.68 -11.11
CA PRO A 83 -0.24 -14.05 -10.94
C PRO A 83 -1.48 -14.18 -10.05
N GLY A 84 -2.00 -13.10 -9.46
CA GLY A 84 -3.22 -13.10 -8.64
C GLY A 84 -2.96 -13.28 -7.14
N ALA A 85 -1.71 -13.38 -6.69
CA ALA A 85 -1.40 -13.41 -5.27
C ALA A 85 -1.54 -12.01 -4.65
N ILE A 86 -2.14 -11.97 -3.45
CA ILE A 86 -2.26 -10.77 -2.62
C ILE A 86 -1.28 -10.91 -1.46
N LEU A 87 -0.39 -9.94 -1.30
CA LEU A 87 0.49 -9.85 -0.14
C LEU A 87 0.02 -8.73 0.77
N VAL A 88 -0.11 -9.03 2.07
CA VAL A 88 -0.45 -8.03 3.08
C VAL A 88 0.84 -7.57 3.75
N VAL A 89 1.06 -6.27 3.73
CA VAL A 89 2.25 -5.64 4.28
C VAL A 89 1.84 -4.70 5.41
N THR A 90 2.40 -4.95 6.60
CA THR A 90 2.17 -4.14 7.79
C THR A 90 3.31 -3.14 7.97
N PRO A 91 3.07 -1.84 7.80
CA PRO A 91 4.07 -0.82 8.07
C PRO A 91 4.24 -0.57 9.58
N THR A 92 5.47 -0.34 10.01
CA THR A 92 5.83 0.11 11.37
C THR A 92 6.81 1.28 11.29
N GLU A 93 7.09 1.93 12.43
CA GLU A 93 8.00 3.10 12.50
C GLU A 93 7.65 4.22 11.50
N GLY A 94 6.36 4.47 11.32
CA GLY A 94 5.88 5.48 10.35
C GLY A 94 6.07 5.09 8.88
N GLY A 95 6.25 3.81 8.57
CA GLY A 95 6.50 3.30 7.22
C GLY A 95 7.98 3.13 6.88
N LYS A 96 8.89 3.31 7.85
CA LYS A 96 10.33 3.04 7.66
C LYS A 96 10.65 1.55 7.61
N ILE A 97 9.81 0.74 8.25
CA ILE A 97 9.91 -0.71 8.26
C ILE A 97 8.61 -1.28 7.70
N LEU A 98 8.72 -2.24 6.81
CA LEU A 98 7.58 -2.98 6.24
C LEU A 98 7.73 -4.46 6.56
N SER A 99 6.67 -5.10 7.03
CA SER A 99 6.63 -6.54 7.25
C SER A 99 5.61 -7.17 6.31
N ALA A 100 6.08 -7.96 5.35
CA ALA A 100 5.24 -8.66 4.39
C ALA A 100 4.95 -10.09 4.86
N ASP A 101 3.66 -10.43 4.91
CA ASP A 101 3.20 -11.80 5.17
C ASP A 101 3.36 -12.65 3.90
N MET A 102 4.18 -13.70 3.99
CA MET A 102 4.47 -14.62 2.88
C MET A 102 3.67 -15.92 2.95
N THR A 103 2.75 -16.07 3.90
CA THR A 103 1.98 -17.31 4.09
C THR A 103 0.88 -17.50 3.04
N GLY A 104 0.38 -16.41 2.45
CA GLY A 104 -0.76 -16.42 1.54
C GLY A 104 -2.12 -16.40 2.24
N ASP A 105 -2.14 -16.51 3.57
CA ASP A 105 -3.34 -16.39 4.40
C ASP A 105 -3.39 -15.00 5.07
N TRP A 106 -4.59 -14.50 5.32
CA TRP A 106 -4.74 -13.23 6.04
C TRP A 106 -4.54 -13.44 7.55
N HIS A 107 -3.62 -12.66 8.12
CA HIS A 107 -3.41 -12.54 9.57
C HIS A 107 -3.55 -11.08 10.03
N PRO A 108 -3.99 -10.84 11.29
CA PRO A 108 -4.09 -9.48 11.84
C PRO A 108 -2.73 -8.76 11.92
N GLY A 109 -1.64 -9.54 12.00
CA GLY A 109 -0.26 -9.09 11.93
C GLY A 109 0.59 -10.22 11.33
N CYS A 110 1.87 -9.96 11.08
CA CYS A 110 2.71 -10.94 10.41
C CYS A 110 3.11 -12.09 11.36
N PRO A 111 2.85 -13.36 11.01
CA PRO A 111 3.12 -14.49 11.89
C PRO A 111 4.64 -14.73 12.08
N PRO A 112 5.10 -15.08 13.30
CA PRO A 112 6.52 -15.28 13.59
C PRO A 112 7.18 -16.26 12.61
N GLY A 113 8.35 -15.89 12.08
CA GLY A 113 9.14 -16.73 11.18
C GLY A 113 8.63 -16.82 9.74
N SER A 114 7.50 -16.21 9.40
CA SER A 114 6.93 -16.20 8.04
C SER A 114 6.94 -14.82 7.38
N CYS A 115 7.60 -13.87 8.03
CA CYS A 115 7.64 -12.47 7.64
C CYS A 115 8.89 -12.14 6.87
N LEU A 116 8.70 -11.46 5.75
CA LEU A 116 9.79 -10.77 5.08
C LEU A 116 9.80 -9.31 5.52
N THR A 117 10.86 -8.91 6.22
CA THR A 117 11.01 -7.53 6.70
C THR A 117 11.84 -6.72 5.73
N PHE A 118 11.38 -5.50 5.46
CA PHE A 118 12.08 -4.51 4.64
C PHE A 118 12.36 -3.24 5.43
N LYS A 119 13.48 -2.60 5.13
CA LYS A 119 13.85 -1.28 5.63
C LYS A 119 13.87 -0.28 4.50
N ARG A 120 13.29 0.90 4.72
CA ARG A 120 13.30 2.00 3.76
C ARG A 120 14.74 2.48 3.54
N VAL A 121 15.14 2.59 2.28
CA VAL A 121 16.46 3.09 1.86
C VAL A 121 16.35 4.46 1.20
N LYS A 122 15.19 4.79 0.63
CA LYS A 122 14.92 6.09 0.00
C LYS A 122 13.44 6.42 0.10
N ASP A 123 13.10 7.67 0.39
CA ASP A 123 11.71 8.14 0.35
C ASP A 123 11.19 8.22 -1.10
N GLY A 124 9.89 8.02 -1.26
CA GLY A 124 9.19 8.18 -2.54
C GLY A 124 8.87 9.64 -2.84
N GLY A 125 8.66 9.94 -4.11
CA GLY A 125 8.16 11.22 -4.61
C GLY A 125 7.46 11.05 -5.95
#